data_AF-A0A351Y9Y6-F1
#
_entry.id   AF-A0A351Y9Y6-F1
#
_cell.length_a   1.000
_cell.length_b   1.000
_cell.length_c   1.000
_cell.angle_alpha   90.00
_cell.angle_beta   90.00
_cell.angle_gamma   90.00
#
_symmetry.space_group_name_H-M   'P 1'
#
loop_
_entity.id
_entity.type
_entity.pdbx_description
1 polymer ?
#
loop_
_entity_poly.entity_id
_entity_poly.type
_entity_poly.pdbx_seq_one_letter_code
_entity_poly.pdbx_strand_id
1 'polypeptide(L)'
;MCFKIEMAQDQLEITSSNDDLAVFTRILVKENDKENIRNYALGTVLVNAHILTEIVRKLGGSELSFEVIDERMAKIDDGNGTYKLVCMPADEYPDIDMERIGTPLTITSTDLAKLVDMTAFAALDKETRRVLMSINLKAEAGSLVATATDSARLSRKSVAIDPSARFSVNIPAKTLVDVVKMFENNYEVELSAGAKRAVMSFGDTMVSCRVIDENYPVSSSIIPQIFNASLEVNSTELLTSIDRVSTLSSDRAAVVKLSMSSEDVELSSSSDQNGTGTERLGAVNYEGERLEIAFNAMFVTQAVRALGSEDVVLKFIGEMKPFVI
;
A
#
# COMPACT_ATOMS: atom_id res chain seq x y z
N MET A 1 9.08 16.51 11.47
CA MET A 1 8.98 16.53 10.00
C MET A 1 8.63 17.94 9.58
N CYS A 2 9.40 18.51 8.66
CA CYS A 2 9.18 19.84 8.10
C CYS A 2 9.00 19.73 6.59
N PHE A 3 8.31 20.70 6.01
CA PHE A 3 8.35 20.93 4.57
C PHE A 3 9.50 21.90 4.27
N LYS A 4 10.35 21.52 3.31
CA LYS A 4 11.18 22.47 2.58
C LYS A 4 10.34 23.02 1.44
N ILE A 5 10.05 24.31 1.49
CA ILE A 5 9.29 25.03 0.47
C ILE A 5 10.26 25.94 -0.28
N GLU A 6 10.36 25.75 -1.58
CA GLU A 6 11.29 26.47 -2.45
C GLU A 6 10.54 27.08 -3.63
N MET A 7 10.53 28.41 -3.73
CA MET A 7 10.01 29.13 -4.89
C MET A 7 11.14 29.31 -5.90
N ALA A 8 11.10 28.54 -6.98
CA ALA A 8 11.99 28.66 -8.14
C ALA A 8 11.39 29.60 -9.21
N GLN A 9 12.08 29.77 -10.34
CA GLN A 9 11.67 30.73 -11.39
C GLN A 9 10.31 30.41 -12.03
N ASP A 10 9.93 29.14 -12.12
CA ASP A 10 8.74 28.70 -12.86
C ASP A 10 7.86 27.75 -12.05
N GLN A 11 8.24 27.42 -10.81
CA GLN A 11 7.54 26.46 -9.97
C GLN A 11 7.76 26.69 -8.47
N LEU A 12 6.79 26.25 -7.67
CA LEU A 12 6.94 26.07 -6.23
C LEU A 12 7.21 24.59 -5.96
N GLU A 13 8.31 24.30 -5.29
CA GLU A 13 8.71 22.94 -4.90
C GLU A 13 8.44 22.72 -3.41
N ILE A 14 7.85 21.58 -3.09
CA ILE A 14 7.59 21.16 -1.72
C ILE A 14 8.23 19.80 -1.52
N THR A 15 9.17 19.75 -0.58
CA THR A 15 9.89 18.52 -0.24
C THR A 15 9.68 18.17 1.22
N SER A 16 9.40 16.90 1.49
CA SER A 16 9.31 16.32 2.83
C SER A 16 10.05 15.00 2.88
N SER A 17 10.71 14.71 4.00
CA SER A 17 11.36 13.42 4.18
C SER A 17 11.33 12.95 5.63
N ASN A 18 11.48 11.64 5.77
CA ASN A 18 11.94 10.96 6.97
C ASN A 18 13.08 10.01 6.56
N ASP A 19 13.50 9.14 7.48
CA ASP A 19 14.66 8.25 7.26
C ASP A 19 14.46 7.25 6.11
N ASP A 20 13.21 6.91 5.78
CA ASP A 20 12.88 5.84 4.83
C ASP A 20 12.22 6.33 3.54
N LEU A 21 11.54 7.48 3.59
CA LEU A 21 10.71 8.02 2.53
C LEU A 21 10.99 9.51 2.35
N ALA A 22 11.15 9.93 1.11
CA ALA A 22 11.13 11.32 0.72
C ALA A 22 10.11 11.53 -0.40
N VAL A 23 9.41 12.66 -0.32
CA VAL A 23 8.42 13.08 -1.30
C VAL A 23 8.79 14.47 -1.76
N PHE A 24 8.82 14.65 -3.07
CA PHE A 24 8.97 15.91 -3.76
C PHE A 24 7.70 16.10 -4.59
N THR A 25 7.12 17.29 -4.55
CA THR A 25 6.06 17.67 -5.48
C THR A 25 6.29 19.11 -5.91
N ARG A 26 5.81 19.46 -7.09
CA ARG A 26 5.92 20.82 -7.61
C ARG A 26 4.59 21.34 -8.11
N ILE A 27 4.44 22.65 -8.06
CA ILE A 27 3.30 23.39 -8.61
C ILE A 27 3.87 24.42 -9.58
N LEU A 28 3.53 24.29 -10.86
CA LEU A 28 3.96 25.25 -11.89
C LEU A 28 3.28 26.60 -11.66
N VAL A 29 4.05 27.69 -11.82
CA VAL A 29 3.55 29.08 -11.75
C VAL A 29 2.36 29.28 -12.69
N LYS A 30 2.48 28.73 -13.90
CA LYS A 30 1.42 28.74 -14.90
C LYS A 30 1.34 27.37 -15.55
N GLU A 31 0.12 26.86 -15.68
CA GLU A 31 -0.18 25.61 -16.37
C GLU A 31 -1.30 25.87 -17.38
N ASN A 32 -1.00 25.68 -18.67
CA ASN A 32 -1.89 26.07 -19.77
C ASN A 32 -2.29 27.57 -19.65
N ASP A 33 -3.59 27.87 -19.61
CA ASP A 33 -4.12 29.24 -19.45
C ASP A 33 -4.33 29.65 -17.99
N LYS A 34 -4.07 28.75 -17.03
CA LYS A 34 -4.27 29.01 -15.60
C LYS A 34 -2.97 29.47 -14.94
N GLU A 35 -2.98 30.65 -14.35
CA GLU A 35 -1.91 31.13 -13.46
C GLU A 35 -2.19 30.60 -12.04
N ASN A 36 -1.37 29.66 -11.56
CA ASN A 36 -1.52 29.07 -10.22
C ASN A 36 -0.84 29.91 -9.15
N ILE A 37 0.28 30.58 -9.48
CA ILE A 37 1.09 31.37 -8.54
C ILE A 37 1.37 32.74 -9.17
N ARG A 38 1.18 33.80 -8.39
CA ARG A 38 1.40 35.19 -8.82
C ARG A 38 2.11 36.00 -7.73
N ASN A 39 2.72 37.11 -8.12
CA ASN A 39 3.39 38.04 -7.19
C ASN A 39 4.41 37.35 -6.27
N TYR A 40 5.19 36.40 -6.79
CA TYR A 40 6.14 35.63 -5.99
C TYR A 40 7.54 36.26 -6.02
N ALA A 41 8.32 35.94 -5.00
CA ALA A 41 9.76 36.17 -4.95
C ALA A 41 10.45 34.82 -4.75
N LEU A 42 11.64 34.67 -5.34
CA LEU A 42 12.44 33.46 -5.17
C LEU A 42 12.92 33.33 -3.72
N GLY A 43 12.97 32.11 -3.22
CA GLY A 43 13.46 31.85 -1.88
C GLY A 43 13.08 30.47 -1.35
N THR A 44 13.70 30.10 -0.23
CA THR A 44 13.53 28.77 0.36
C THR A 44 13.35 28.90 1.87
N VAL A 45 12.44 28.10 2.43
CA VAL A 45 12.15 28.11 3.86
C VAL A 45 11.73 26.73 4.36
N LEU A 46 12.00 26.44 5.63
CA LEU A 46 11.46 25.28 6.31
C LEU A 46 10.31 25.67 7.23
N VAL A 47 9.24 24.90 7.17
CA VAL A 47 8.06 25.09 8.03
C VAL A 47 7.60 23.77 8.60
N ASN A 48 6.92 23.83 9.76
CA ASN A 48 6.32 22.63 10.35
C ASN A 48 5.21 22.09 9.43
N ALA A 49 5.43 20.89 8.88
CA ALA A 49 4.57 20.29 7.88
C ALA A 49 3.15 20.04 8.42
N HIS A 50 3.04 19.53 9.65
CA HIS A 50 1.76 19.22 10.28
C HIS A 50 0.95 20.48 10.53
N ILE A 51 1.57 21.51 11.11
CA ILE A 51 0.89 22.77 11.41
C ILE A 51 0.47 23.50 10.12
N LEU A 52 1.34 23.56 9.11
CA LEU A 52 0.97 24.18 7.84
C LEU A 52 -0.20 23.44 7.17
N THR A 53 -0.16 22.10 7.14
CA THR A 53 -1.26 21.29 6.60
C THR A 53 -2.57 21.56 7.33
N GLU A 54 -2.56 21.60 8.67
CA GLU A 54 -3.74 21.89 9.47
C GLU A 54 -4.28 23.32 9.26
N ILE A 55 -3.40 24.30 9.03
CA ILE A 55 -3.80 25.67 8.67
C ILE A 55 -4.48 25.64 7.30
N VAL A 56 -3.81 25.12 6.28
CA VAL A 56 -4.30 25.11 4.89
C VAL A 56 -5.64 24.41 4.76
N ARG A 57 -5.86 23.30 5.48
CA ARG A 57 -7.16 22.58 5.49
C ARG A 57 -8.33 23.36 6.10
N LYS A 58 -8.04 24.41 6.89
CA LYS A 58 -9.05 25.23 7.60
C LYS A 58 -9.27 26.59 6.96
N LEU A 59 -8.53 26.91 5.89
CA LEU A 59 -8.73 28.14 5.13
C LEU A 59 -10.11 28.12 4.46
N GLY A 60 -10.76 29.28 4.43
CA GLY A 60 -12.07 29.46 3.80
C GLY A 60 -12.01 30.29 2.53
N GLY A 61 -10.88 30.95 2.26
CA GLY A 61 -10.62 31.71 1.05
C GLY A 61 -10.30 30.83 -0.15
N SER A 62 -10.53 31.35 -1.35
CA SER A 62 -10.21 30.67 -2.62
C SER A 62 -8.75 30.82 -3.04
N GLU A 63 -8.01 31.72 -2.39
CA GLU A 63 -6.60 32.02 -2.67
C GLU A 63 -5.83 32.08 -1.36
N LEU A 64 -4.56 31.71 -1.42
CA LEU A 64 -3.64 31.70 -0.29
C LEU A 64 -2.43 32.57 -0.61
N SER A 65 -2.10 33.49 0.28
CA SER A 65 -0.80 34.18 0.28
C SER A 65 0.12 33.56 1.33
N PHE A 66 1.38 33.37 0.94
CA PHE A 66 2.43 32.84 1.80
C PHE A 66 3.64 33.79 1.70
N GLU A 67 3.94 34.50 2.78
CA GLU A 67 4.97 35.53 2.82
C GLU A 67 5.97 35.21 3.93
N VAL A 68 7.26 35.10 3.59
CA VAL A 68 8.33 34.95 4.58
C VAL A 68 8.80 36.32 5.03
N ILE A 69 8.70 36.58 6.33
CA ILE A 69 9.06 37.83 7.01
C ILE A 69 10.32 37.56 7.85
N ASP A 70 11.38 38.33 7.57
CA ASP A 70 12.67 38.30 8.28
C ASP A 70 13.26 36.88 8.44
N GLU A 71 13.02 35.98 7.48
CA GLU A 71 13.47 34.56 7.43
C GLU A 71 13.02 33.67 8.61
N ARG A 72 12.29 34.22 9.58
CA ARG A 72 11.92 33.54 10.83
C ARG A 72 10.43 33.31 10.99
N MET A 73 9.61 33.97 10.18
CA MET A 73 8.15 33.90 10.28
C MET A 73 7.52 33.84 8.90
N ALA A 74 6.67 32.85 8.65
CA ALA A 74 5.80 32.82 7.48
C ALA A 74 4.43 33.35 7.89
N LYS A 75 3.95 34.37 7.20
CA LYS A 75 2.56 34.82 7.25
C LYS A 75 1.77 34.05 6.20
N ILE A 76 0.67 33.45 6.63
CA ILE A 76 -0.25 32.67 5.80
C ILE A 76 -1.61 33.36 5.88
N ASP A 77 -2.16 33.79 4.76
CA ASP A 77 -3.37 34.61 4.74
C ASP A 77 -4.25 34.29 3.53
N ASP A 78 -5.55 34.11 3.76
CA ASP A 78 -6.56 33.79 2.74
C ASP A 78 -7.65 34.88 2.60
N GLY A 79 -7.43 36.05 3.20
CA GLY A 79 -8.40 37.15 3.32
C GLY A 79 -9.43 37.01 4.44
N ASN A 80 -9.71 35.79 4.90
CA ASN A 80 -10.64 35.52 6.01
C ASN A 80 -9.91 35.38 7.35
N GLY A 81 -8.68 34.89 7.32
CA GLY A 81 -7.83 34.71 8.49
C GLY A 81 -6.36 34.91 8.16
N THR A 82 -5.60 35.29 9.18
CA THR A 82 -4.15 35.45 9.11
C THR A 82 -3.49 34.58 10.17
N TYR A 83 -2.54 33.75 9.76
CA TYR A 83 -1.71 32.92 10.63
C TYR A 83 -0.25 33.34 10.49
N LYS A 84 0.52 33.17 11.57
CA LYS A 84 1.96 33.39 11.59
C LYS A 84 2.64 32.13 12.12
N LEU A 85 3.50 31.53 11.31
CA LEU A 85 4.19 30.28 11.60
C LEU A 85 5.69 30.52 11.68
N VAL A 86 6.33 30.02 12.74
CA VAL A 86 7.79 30.08 12.86
C VAL A 86 8.43 29.26 11.74
N CYS A 87 9.42 29.86 11.10
CA CYS A 87 10.23 29.26 10.04
C CYS A 87 11.63 28.91 10.54
N MET A 88 12.27 27.99 9.82
CA MET A 88 13.69 27.68 10.01
C MET A 88 14.43 27.89 8.69
N PRO A 89 15.72 28.30 8.74
CA PRO A 89 16.57 28.36 7.55
C PRO A 89 16.64 27.01 6.84
N ALA A 90 16.71 27.02 5.51
CA ALA A 90 16.75 25.81 4.70
C ALA A 90 18.10 25.08 4.71
N ASP A 91 19.15 25.76 5.17
CA ASP A 91 20.54 25.28 5.17
C ASP A 91 20.73 23.99 6.00
N GLU A 92 19.84 23.72 6.95
CA GLU A 92 19.87 22.52 7.80
C GLU A 92 19.07 21.35 7.21
N TYR A 93 18.38 21.53 6.08
CA TYR A 93 17.62 20.46 5.45
C TYR A 93 18.54 19.51 4.68
N PRO A 94 18.42 18.19 4.87
CA PRO A 94 19.31 17.25 4.21
C PRO A 94 19.10 17.26 2.70
N ASP A 95 20.19 17.04 1.95
CA ASP A 95 20.10 16.73 0.53
C ASP A 95 19.38 15.39 0.36
N ILE A 96 18.28 15.41 -0.39
CA ILE A 96 17.50 14.21 -0.65
C ILE A 96 17.87 13.66 -2.02
N ASP A 97 18.33 12.41 -2.00
CA ASP A 97 18.59 11.64 -3.21
C ASP A 97 17.27 11.19 -3.87
N MET A 98 16.96 11.86 -4.99
CA MET A 98 15.86 11.55 -5.90
C MET A 98 16.37 10.98 -7.23
N GLU A 99 17.63 10.55 -7.32
CA GLU A 99 18.24 10.07 -8.55
C GLU A 99 17.53 8.81 -9.07
N ARG A 100 17.17 8.83 -10.36
CA ARG A 100 16.60 7.67 -11.05
C ARG A 100 17.74 6.82 -11.60
N ILE A 101 17.89 5.63 -11.06
CA ILE A 101 18.93 4.68 -11.47
C ILE A 101 18.33 3.64 -12.42
N GLY A 102 18.98 3.45 -13.57
CA GLY A 102 18.60 2.47 -14.58
C GLY A 102 17.47 2.93 -15.50
N THR A 103 16.95 2.00 -16.31
CA THR A 103 15.80 2.26 -17.18
C THR A 103 14.51 2.14 -16.36
N PRO A 104 13.66 3.18 -16.31
CA PRO A 104 12.41 3.13 -15.57
C PRO A 104 11.44 2.11 -16.19
N LEU A 105 10.67 1.45 -15.34
CA LEU A 105 9.47 0.73 -15.74
C LEU A 105 8.28 1.69 -15.68
N THR A 106 7.56 1.83 -16.79
CA THR A 106 6.28 2.54 -16.82
C THR A 106 5.14 1.57 -16.53
N ILE A 107 4.28 1.93 -15.56
CA ILE A 107 3.08 1.18 -15.17
C ILE A 107 1.95 2.18 -14.85
N THR A 108 0.69 1.81 -15.04
CA THR A 108 -0.43 2.68 -14.64
C THR A 108 -0.55 2.74 -13.11
N SER A 109 -0.97 3.89 -12.57
CA SER A 109 -1.23 4.04 -11.13
C SER A 109 -2.27 3.03 -10.63
N THR A 110 -3.28 2.73 -11.46
CA THR A 110 -4.29 1.71 -11.19
C THR A 110 -3.69 0.31 -11.04
N ASP A 111 -2.77 -0.09 -11.93
CA ASP A 111 -2.19 -1.43 -11.87
C ASP A 111 -1.17 -1.57 -10.74
N LEU A 112 -0.41 -0.51 -10.43
CA LEU A 112 0.42 -0.47 -9.23
C LEU A 112 -0.43 -0.55 -7.96
N ALA A 113 -1.53 0.20 -7.87
CA ALA A 113 -2.47 0.11 -6.75
C ALA A 113 -3.03 -1.30 -6.59
N LYS A 114 -3.49 -1.95 -7.67
CA LYS A 114 -3.94 -3.34 -7.64
C LYS A 114 -2.87 -4.30 -7.12
N LEU A 115 -1.62 -4.16 -7.56
CA LEU A 115 -0.51 -5.01 -7.06
C LEU A 115 -0.34 -4.84 -5.55
N VAL A 116 -0.36 -3.61 -5.06
CA VAL A 116 -0.17 -3.28 -3.64
C VAL A 116 -1.37 -3.76 -2.82
N ASP A 117 -2.60 -3.43 -3.20
CA ASP A 117 -3.82 -3.81 -2.48
C ASP A 117 -3.98 -5.32 -2.38
N MET A 118 -3.60 -6.05 -3.44
CA MET A 118 -3.67 -7.51 -3.46
C MET A 118 -2.54 -8.19 -2.70
N THR A 119 -1.47 -7.50 -2.31
CA THR A 119 -0.29 -8.17 -1.70
C THR A 119 0.13 -7.61 -0.34
N ALA A 120 0.02 -6.30 -0.10
CA ALA A 120 0.53 -5.63 1.09
C ALA A 120 0.08 -6.26 2.41
N PHE A 121 -1.18 -6.72 2.47
CA PHE A 121 -1.75 -7.32 3.67
C PHE A 121 -1.04 -8.62 4.10
N ALA A 122 -0.32 -9.29 3.20
CA ALA A 122 0.41 -10.53 3.49
C ALA A 122 1.84 -10.30 3.95
N ALA A 123 2.33 -9.05 3.97
CA ALA A 123 3.65 -8.72 4.50
C ALA A 123 3.69 -8.84 6.03
N LEU A 124 4.88 -9.11 6.57
CA LEU A 124 5.09 -9.23 8.01
C LEU A 124 5.03 -7.84 8.68
N ASP A 125 4.24 -7.71 9.74
CA ASP A 125 4.12 -6.44 10.48
C ASP A 125 5.24 -6.23 11.53
N LYS A 126 5.90 -7.30 11.96
CA LYS A 126 6.90 -7.30 13.05
C LYS A 126 8.31 -7.37 12.48
N GLU A 127 9.24 -6.62 13.09
CA GLU A 127 10.63 -6.48 12.63
C GLU A 127 11.53 -7.71 12.90
N THR A 128 10.98 -8.91 13.05
CA THR A 128 11.80 -10.12 13.27
C THR A 128 12.55 -10.55 12.00
N ARG A 129 11.99 -10.25 10.82
CA ARG A 129 12.60 -10.51 9.50
C ARG A 129 12.28 -9.36 8.54
N ARG A 130 13.17 -8.38 8.46
CA ARG A 130 12.95 -7.14 7.70
C ARG A 130 12.52 -7.37 6.25
N VAL A 131 13.16 -8.31 5.53
CA VAL A 131 12.79 -8.61 4.13
C VAL A 131 11.31 -8.97 3.98
N LEU A 132 10.69 -9.64 4.96
CA LEU A 132 9.27 -10.02 4.90
C LEU A 132 8.31 -8.85 5.15
N MET A 133 8.80 -7.70 5.61
CA MET A 133 8.01 -6.46 5.71
C MET A 133 7.84 -5.77 4.35
N SER A 134 8.49 -6.28 3.31
CA SER A 134 8.43 -5.74 1.95
C SER A 134 7.49 -6.52 1.05
N ILE A 135 7.05 -5.83 0.00
CA ILE A 135 6.56 -6.45 -1.23
C ILE A 135 7.77 -6.59 -2.15
N ASN A 136 8.03 -7.82 -2.61
CA ASN A 136 8.98 -8.06 -3.69
C ASN A 136 8.28 -7.74 -5.01
N LEU A 137 8.80 -6.75 -5.74
CA LEU A 137 8.42 -6.42 -7.11
C LEU A 137 9.47 -7.00 -8.05
N LYS A 138 9.07 -7.97 -8.87
CA LYS A 138 9.95 -8.61 -9.84
C LYS A 138 9.40 -8.42 -11.26
N ALA A 139 10.14 -7.72 -12.10
CA ALA A 139 9.86 -7.55 -13.52
C ALA A 139 10.67 -8.58 -14.32
N GLU A 140 9.99 -9.49 -15.01
CA GLU A 140 10.61 -10.49 -15.88
C GLU A 140 9.63 -10.98 -16.96
N ALA A 141 10.14 -11.24 -18.16
CA ALA A 141 9.40 -11.84 -19.28
C ALA A 141 8.04 -11.15 -19.59
N GLY A 142 7.96 -9.82 -19.48
CA GLY A 142 6.74 -9.05 -19.77
C GLY A 142 5.71 -9.05 -18.64
N SER A 143 6.10 -9.46 -17.43
CA SER A 143 5.24 -9.42 -16.25
C SER A 143 5.93 -8.75 -15.08
N LEU A 144 5.20 -7.87 -14.38
CA LEU A 144 5.56 -7.40 -13.04
C LEU A 144 4.78 -8.24 -12.04
N VAL A 145 5.51 -8.97 -11.21
CA VAL A 145 4.97 -9.82 -10.15
C VAL A 145 5.24 -9.14 -8.82
N ALA A 146 4.18 -8.86 -8.07
CA ALA A 146 4.24 -8.48 -6.67
C ALA A 146 4.05 -9.73 -5.80
N THR A 147 4.92 -9.92 -4.81
CA THR A 147 4.85 -11.04 -3.85
C THR A 147 5.07 -10.54 -2.43
N ALA A 148 4.22 -10.98 -1.50
CA ALA A 148 4.32 -10.68 -0.08
C ALA A 148 4.03 -11.93 0.76
N THR A 149 4.76 -12.12 1.86
CA THR A 149 4.54 -13.22 2.81
C THR A 149 5.00 -12.86 4.23
N ASP A 150 4.32 -13.42 5.22
CA ASP A 150 4.68 -13.35 6.63
C ASP A 150 5.17 -14.71 7.18
N SER A 151 5.49 -15.65 6.28
CA SER A 151 5.80 -17.07 6.49
C SER A 151 4.61 -18.00 6.80
N ALA A 152 3.46 -17.48 7.21
CA ALA A 152 2.24 -18.27 7.45
C ALA A 152 1.29 -18.24 6.25
N ARG A 153 1.28 -17.13 5.50
CA ARG A 153 0.51 -16.94 4.27
C ARG A 153 1.36 -16.26 3.21
N LEU A 154 0.89 -16.31 1.97
CA LEU A 154 1.53 -15.69 0.82
C LEU A 154 0.47 -15.09 -0.08
N SER A 155 0.71 -13.87 -0.55
CA SER A 155 -0.07 -13.29 -1.65
C SER A 155 0.83 -12.96 -2.83
N ARG A 156 0.29 -13.16 -4.03
CA ARG A 156 0.99 -12.93 -5.29
C ARG A 156 0.03 -12.39 -6.34
N LYS A 157 0.39 -11.26 -6.95
CA LYS A 157 -0.34 -10.66 -8.07
C LYS A 157 0.63 -10.36 -9.20
N SER A 158 0.14 -10.43 -10.44
CA SER A 158 0.91 -10.04 -11.61
C SER A 158 0.09 -9.15 -12.53
N VAL A 159 0.79 -8.29 -13.25
CA VAL A 159 0.28 -7.45 -14.33
C VAL A 159 1.23 -7.53 -15.53
N ALA A 160 0.72 -7.25 -16.72
CA ALA A 160 1.54 -7.19 -17.93
C ALA A 160 2.33 -5.88 -17.97
N ILE A 161 3.56 -5.93 -18.44
CA ILE A 161 4.46 -4.77 -18.59
C ILE A 161 5.33 -4.94 -19.84
N ASP A 162 6.17 -3.94 -20.13
CA ASP A 162 7.19 -4.03 -21.17
C ASP A 162 8.08 -5.29 -21.01
N PRO A 163 8.18 -6.16 -22.03
CA PRO A 163 9.03 -7.36 -22.01
C PRO A 163 10.52 -7.11 -21.84
N SER A 164 11.02 -5.89 -22.00
CA SER A 164 12.42 -5.50 -21.83
C SER A 164 12.78 -5.21 -20.36
N ALA A 165 11.80 -4.86 -19.51
CA ALA A 165 12.04 -4.50 -18.11
C ALA A 165 12.52 -5.71 -17.28
N ARG A 166 13.66 -5.56 -16.60
CA ARG A 166 14.27 -6.62 -15.77
C ARG A 166 14.80 -6.04 -14.46
N PHE A 167 14.14 -6.34 -13.35
CA PHE A 167 14.64 -6.03 -12.01
C PHE A 167 13.93 -6.89 -10.95
N SER A 168 14.51 -6.94 -9.76
CA SER A 168 13.83 -7.40 -8.55
C SER A 168 14.19 -6.47 -7.40
N VAL A 169 13.17 -5.94 -6.73
CA VAL A 169 13.35 -4.98 -5.63
C VAL A 169 12.37 -5.27 -4.51
N ASN A 170 12.83 -5.09 -3.27
CA ASN A 170 12.03 -5.23 -2.07
C ASN A 170 11.73 -3.85 -1.51
N ILE A 171 10.47 -3.41 -1.63
CA ILE A 171 10.03 -2.10 -1.12
C ILE A 171 9.13 -2.35 0.10
N PRO A 172 9.34 -1.67 1.25
CA PRO A 172 8.47 -1.82 2.42
C PRO A 172 6.98 -1.68 2.04
N ALA A 173 6.15 -2.63 2.49
CA ALA A 173 4.75 -2.69 2.11
C ALA A 173 3.99 -1.41 2.52
N LYS A 174 4.30 -0.89 3.72
CA LYS A 174 3.73 0.38 4.22
C LYS A 174 4.05 1.56 3.31
N THR A 175 5.29 1.64 2.81
CA THR A 175 5.70 2.69 1.88
C THR A 175 4.91 2.63 0.58
N LEU A 176 4.76 1.44 -0.01
CA LEU A 176 3.95 1.27 -1.21
C LEU A 176 2.48 1.63 -0.97
N VAL A 177 1.92 1.23 0.18
CA VAL A 177 0.55 1.61 0.60
C VAL A 177 0.40 3.13 0.71
N ASP A 178 1.40 3.84 1.24
CA ASP A 178 1.34 5.30 1.33
C ASP A 178 1.49 5.97 -0.03
N VAL A 179 2.33 5.44 -0.93
CA VAL A 179 2.47 5.94 -2.31
C VAL A 179 1.17 5.80 -3.09
N VAL A 180 0.50 4.63 -3.04
CA VAL A 180 -0.72 4.42 -3.82
C VAL A 180 -1.87 5.32 -3.37
N LYS A 181 -1.87 5.75 -2.09
CA LYS A 181 -2.84 6.75 -1.58
C LYS A 181 -2.60 8.16 -2.10
N MET A 182 -1.40 8.46 -2.64
CA MET A 182 -1.08 9.76 -3.24
C MET A 182 -1.61 9.87 -4.68
N PHE A 183 -2.11 8.80 -5.28
CA PHE A 183 -2.68 8.84 -6.62
C PHE A 183 -4.07 9.48 -6.61
N GLU A 184 -4.12 10.78 -6.90
CA GLU A 184 -5.38 11.52 -7.04
C GLU A 184 -6.08 11.27 -8.38
N ASN A 185 -5.32 10.86 -9.40
CA ASN A 185 -5.81 10.59 -10.76
C ASN A 185 -5.19 9.31 -11.31
N ASN A 186 -5.61 8.94 -12.52
CA ASN A 186 -4.92 7.92 -13.30
C ASN A 186 -3.65 8.52 -13.91
N TYR A 187 -2.50 8.09 -13.40
CA TYR A 187 -1.18 8.52 -13.85
C TYR A 187 -0.46 7.35 -14.53
N GLU A 188 0.46 7.67 -15.43
CA GLU A 188 1.59 6.79 -15.70
C GLU A 188 2.61 6.98 -14.57
N VAL A 189 3.04 5.86 -13.98
CA VAL A 189 4.02 5.81 -12.90
C VAL A 189 5.31 5.25 -13.47
N GLU A 190 6.38 6.03 -13.38
CA GLU A 190 7.73 5.57 -13.71
C GLU A 190 8.41 5.06 -12.42
N LEU A 191 8.70 3.76 -12.37
CA LEU A 191 9.40 3.10 -11.28
C LEU A 191 10.85 2.81 -11.69
N SER A 192 11.80 3.42 -11.00
CA SER A 192 13.23 3.11 -11.08
C SER A 192 13.70 2.49 -9.77
N ALA A 193 14.51 1.44 -9.84
CA ALA A 193 15.00 0.74 -8.65
C ALA A 193 16.51 0.52 -8.74
N GLY A 194 17.25 1.06 -7.76
CA GLY A 194 18.67 0.79 -7.55
C GLY A 194 18.90 -0.11 -6.33
N ALA A 195 20.17 -0.30 -5.97
CA ALA A 195 20.55 -1.16 -4.84
C ALA A 195 20.14 -0.61 -3.46
N LYS A 196 19.98 0.70 -3.32
CA LYS A 196 19.69 1.36 -2.03
C LYS A 196 18.32 2.03 -1.98
N ARG A 197 17.81 2.50 -3.13
CA ARG A 197 16.57 3.26 -3.21
C ARG A 197 15.76 2.88 -4.44
N ALA A 198 14.45 3.06 -4.32
CA ALA A 198 13.51 3.03 -5.44
C ALA A 198 12.83 4.40 -5.53
N VAL A 199 12.71 4.90 -6.76
CA VAL A 199 12.09 6.18 -7.09
C VAL A 199 10.88 5.93 -7.96
N MET A 200 9.72 6.46 -7.54
CA MET A 200 8.47 6.43 -8.26
C MET A 200 8.11 7.86 -8.66
N SER A 201 7.81 8.10 -9.93
CA SER A 201 7.43 9.42 -10.44
C SER A 201 6.09 9.36 -11.13
N PHE A 202 5.19 10.29 -10.83
CA PHE A 202 3.83 10.36 -11.38
C PHE A 202 3.29 11.78 -11.30
N GLY A 203 2.73 12.28 -12.40
CA GLY A 203 2.38 13.71 -12.52
C GLY A 203 3.57 14.60 -12.16
N ASP A 204 3.35 15.55 -11.25
CA ASP A 204 4.38 16.44 -10.71
C ASP A 204 4.98 15.97 -9.37
N THR A 205 4.79 14.69 -9.02
CA THR A 205 5.26 14.11 -7.76
C THR A 205 6.35 13.07 -8.00
N MET A 206 7.36 13.09 -7.14
CA MET A 206 8.40 12.07 -7.03
C MET A 206 8.48 11.54 -5.60
N VAL A 207 8.56 10.22 -5.47
CA VAL A 207 8.69 9.54 -4.19
C VAL A 207 9.92 8.66 -4.22
N SER A 208 10.86 8.91 -3.33
CA SER A 208 12.10 8.14 -3.17
C SER A 208 12.07 7.39 -1.85
N CYS A 209 12.24 6.08 -1.89
CA CYS A 209 12.18 5.23 -0.71
C CYS A 209 13.36 4.29 -0.61
N ARG A 210 13.72 3.90 0.62
CA ARG A 210 14.75 2.90 0.87
C ARG A 210 14.27 1.50 0.48
N VAL A 211 15.14 0.72 -0.15
CA VAL A 211 14.88 -0.69 -0.47
C VAL A 211 15.51 -1.62 0.57
N ILE A 212 14.97 -2.83 0.69
CA ILE A 212 15.54 -3.87 1.56
C ILE A 212 16.47 -4.77 0.74
N ASP A 213 17.77 -4.57 0.88
CA ASP A 213 18.82 -5.33 0.21
C ASP A 213 19.07 -6.69 0.90
N GLU A 214 18.04 -7.54 0.88
CA GLU A 214 18.07 -8.91 1.38
C GLU A 214 17.38 -9.82 0.36
N ASN A 215 17.81 -11.07 0.19
CA ASN A 215 17.15 -11.99 -0.73
C ASN A 215 15.73 -12.34 -0.24
N TYR A 216 14.74 -12.13 -1.11
CA TYR A 216 13.35 -12.45 -0.78
C TYR A 216 13.15 -13.99 -0.79
N PRO A 217 12.66 -14.61 0.30
CA PRO A 217 12.76 -16.06 0.50
C PRO A 217 11.66 -16.88 -0.19
N VAL A 218 11.03 -16.37 -1.24
CA VAL A 218 9.88 -17.04 -1.89
C VAL A 218 10.26 -17.62 -3.24
N SER A 219 10.11 -18.93 -3.36
CA SER A 219 10.17 -19.67 -4.63
C SER A 219 8.76 -19.94 -5.14
N SER A 220 8.57 -19.87 -6.46
CA SER A 220 7.32 -20.26 -7.12
C SER A 220 6.90 -21.71 -6.85
N SER A 221 7.85 -22.57 -6.44
CA SER A 221 7.60 -23.98 -6.11
C SER A 221 6.74 -24.20 -4.86
N ILE A 222 6.54 -23.18 -4.01
CA ILE A 222 5.72 -23.31 -2.80
C ILE A 222 4.22 -23.30 -3.08
N ILE A 223 3.81 -22.81 -4.26
CA ILE A 223 2.39 -22.65 -4.64
C ILE A 223 1.90 -23.97 -5.26
N PRO A 224 0.97 -24.69 -4.62
CA PRO A 224 0.41 -25.93 -5.15
C PRO A 224 -0.22 -25.75 -6.53
N GLN A 225 -0.08 -26.74 -7.40
CA GLN A 225 -0.68 -26.76 -8.74
C GLN A 225 -1.75 -27.85 -8.90
N ILE A 226 -1.79 -28.80 -7.96
CA ILE A 226 -2.72 -29.93 -7.96
C ILE A 226 -3.51 -29.86 -6.64
N PHE A 227 -4.83 -30.00 -6.75
CA PHE A 227 -5.77 -29.87 -5.65
C PHE A 227 -6.69 -31.09 -5.63
N ASN A 228 -7.08 -31.51 -4.44
CA ASN A 228 -7.97 -32.65 -4.19
C ASN A 228 -9.41 -32.20 -3.97
N ALA A 229 -9.62 -30.94 -3.59
CA ALA A 229 -10.95 -30.38 -3.39
C ALA A 229 -11.01 -28.89 -3.74
N SER A 230 -12.22 -28.39 -4.04
CA SER A 230 -12.51 -26.97 -4.20
C SER A 230 -13.85 -26.57 -3.60
N LEU A 231 -13.92 -25.35 -3.08
CA LEU A 231 -15.12 -24.72 -2.54
C LEU A 231 -15.31 -23.37 -3.25
N GLU A 232 -16.37 -23.24 -4.04
CA GLU A 232 -16.85 -21.96 -4.54
C GLU A 232 -17.96 -21.44 -3.63
N VAL A 233 -17.84 -20.18 -3.20
CA VAL A 233 -18.75 -19.55 -2.26
C VAL A 233 -18.82 -18.05 -2.48
N ASN A 234 -19.98 -17.45 -2.20
CA ASN A 234 -20.13 -16.01 -2.21
C ASN A 234 -19.21 -15.33 -1.18
N SER A 235 -18.45 -14.33 -1.63
CA SER A 235 -17.50 -13.59 -0.80
C SER A 235 -18.17 -12.93 0.40
N THR A 236 -19.35 -12.35 0.21
CA THR A 236 -20.07 -11.64 1.29
C THR A 236 -20.58 -12.64 2.33
N GLU A 237 -21.14 -13.76 1.88
CA GLU A 237 -21.56 -14.84 2.78
C GLU A 237 -20.38 -15.34 3.60
N LEU A 238 -19.29 -15.77 2.94
CA LEU A 238 -18.08 -16.27 3.60
C LEU A 238 -17.52 -15.27 4.62
N LEU A 239 -17.37 -14.00 4.24
CA LEU A 239 -16.84 -12.95 5.12
C LEU A 239 -17.72 -12.73 6.35
N THR A 240 -19.04 -12.64 6.16
CA THR A 240 -19.96 -12.37 7.28
C THR A 240 -20.10 -13.59 8.20
N SER A 241 -20.02 -14.81 7.67
CA SER A 241 -20.02 -16.03 8.47
C SER A 241 -18.73 -16.17 9.29
N ILE A 242 -17.56 -15.89 8.68
CA ILE A 242 -16.28 -15.86 9.41
C ILE A 242 -16.34 -14.82 10.55
N ASP A 243 -16.86 -13.62 10.31
CA ASP A 243 -17.01 -12.56 11.32
C ASP A 243 -17.90 -13.01 12.50
N ARG A 244 -19.06 -13.61 12.21
CA ARG A 244 -19.98 -14.13 13.23
C ARG A 244 -19.35 -15.22 14.08
N VAL A 245 -18.76 -16.26 13.48
CA VAL A 245 -18.17 -17.37 14.27
C VAL A 245 -16.90 -16.93 15.01
N SER A 246 -16.12 -16.00 14.46
CA SER A 246 -14.90 -15.52 15.11
C SER A 246 -15.15 -14.56 16.28
N THR A 247 -16.36 -14.00 16.42
CA THR A 247 -16.77 -13.10 17.53
C THR A 247 -16.57 -13.73 18.92
N LEU A 248 -16.63 -15.06 19.01
CA LEU A 248 -16.43 -15.78 20.28
C LEU A 248 -14.95 -15.85 20.71
N SER A 249 -14.02 -15.61 19.79
CA SER A 249 -12.60 -15.52 20.12
C SER A 249 -12.29 -14.13 20.65
N SER A 250 -11.61 -14.06 21.80
CA SER A 250 -11.08 -12.80 22.34
C SER A 250 -9.80 -12.34 21.63
N ASP A 251 -9.25 -13.15 20.72
CA ASP A 251 -8.01 -12.87 20.01
C ASP A 251 -8.28 -12.34 18.59
N ARG A 252 -7.45 -11.39 18.15
CA ARG A 252 -7.43 -10.93 16.75
C ARG A 252 -7.05 -12.06 15.78
N ALA A 253 -6.47 -13.14 16.28
CA ALA A 253 -6.06 -14.33 15.53
C ALA A 253 -7.01 -15.53 15.73
N ALA A 254 -8.33 -15.28 15.74
CA ALA A 254 -9.34 -16.34 15.87
C ALA A 254 -9.09 -17.50 14.89
N VAL A 255 -9.07 -18.72 15.40
CA VAL A 255 -8.99 -19.94 14.59
C VAL A 255 -10.41 -20.36 14.22
N VAL A 256 -10.68 -20.46 12.92
CA VAL A 256 -11.95 -20.92 12.37
C VAL A 256 -11.73 -22.26 11.70
N LYS A 257 -12.59 -23.22 12.03
CA LYS A 257 -12.62 -24.54 11.42
C LYS A 257 -13.68 -24.57 10.31
N LEU A 258 -13.30 -25.04 9.13
CA LEU A 258 -14.15 -25.24 7.96
C LEU A 258 -14.27 -26.74 7.70
N SER A 259 -15.47 -27.28 7.90
CA SER A 259 -15.84 -28.66 7.59
C SER A 259 -16.61 -28.66 6.27
N MET A 260 -16.19 -29.48 5.32
CA MET A 260 -16.78 -29.58 3.98
C MET A 260 -17.10 -31.02 3.64
N SER A 261 -18.30 -31.24 3.13
CA SER A 261 -18.77 -32.52 2.59
C SER A 261 -19.68 -32.27 1.38
N SER A 262 -20.10 -33.33 0.69
CA SER A 262 -21.12 -33.23 -0.37
C SER A 262 -22.50 -32.84 0.14
N GLU A 263 -22.74 -32.93 1.46
CA GLU A 263 -24.04 -32.64 2.08
C GLU A 263 -24.10 -31.24 2.66
N ASP A 264 -22.98 -30.77 3.25
CA ASP A 264 -22.92 -29.51 3.98
C ASP A 264 -21.51 -28.89 4.03
N VAL A 265 -21.48 -27.57 4.17
CA VAL A 265 -20.28 -26.80 4.47
C VAL A 265 -20.55 -25.94 5.70
N GLU A 266 -19.69 -26.07 6.71
CA GLU A 266 -19.89 -25.49 8.03
C GLU A 266 -18.61 -24.81 8.53
N LEU A 267 -18.76 -23.58 8.99
CA LEU A 267 -17.76 -22.84 9.75
C LEU A 267 -18.04 -22.98 11.24
N SER A 268 -16.98 -23.18 12.02
CA SER A 268 -17.09 -23.25 13.48
C SER A 268 -15.90 -22.60 14.17
N SER A 269 -16.13 -22.14 15.39
CA SER A 269 -15.12 -21.57 16.27
C SER A 269 -15.46 -21.93 17.72
N SER A 270 -14.42 -22.09 18.54
CA SER A 270 -14.55 -22.45 19.95
C SER A 270 -13.60 -21.64 20.81
N SER A 271 -14.10 -21.21 21.97
CA SER A 271 -13.36 -20.50 23.01
C SER A 271 -13.74 -21.09 24.36
N ASP A 272 -12.75 -21.50 25.15
CA ASP A 272 -12.96 -22.06 26.49
C ASP A 272 -13.70 -21.08 27.43
N GLN A 273 -13.58 -19.77 27.18
CA GLN A 273 -14.17 -18.72 28.01
C GLN A 273 -15.55 -18.26 27.51
N ASN A 274 -15.76 -18.27 26.18
CA ASN A 274 -16.92 -17.62 25.56
C ASN A 274 -17.87 -18.60 24.85
N GLY A 275 -17.53 -19.88 24.77
CA GLY A 275 -18.36 -20.94 24.18
C GLY A 275 -18.05 -21.24 22.71
N THR A 276 -19.04 -21.80 22.01
CA THR A 276 -18.91 -22.32 20.64
C THR A 276 -19.90 -21.65 19.70
N GLY A 277 -19.47 -21.41 18.46
CA GLY A 277 -20.29 -20.86 17.40
C GLY A 277 -20.14 -21.69 16.14
N THR A 278 -21.25 -21.94 15.48
CA THR A 278 -21.33 -22.77 14.29
C THR A 278 -22.27 -22.12 13.30
N GLU A 279 -21.87 -22.11 12.03
CA GLU A 279 -22.66 -21.53 10.95
C GLU A 279 -22.50 -22.34 9.67
N ARG A 280 -23.63 -22.66 9.04
CA ARG A 280 -23.65 -23.36 7.75
C ARG A 280 -23.67 -22.36 6.61
N LEU A 281 -22.84 -22.60 5.61
CA LEU A 281 -22.85 -21.85 4.36
C LEU A 281 -23.93 -22.44 3.45
N GLY A 282 -24.80 -21.60 2.92
CA GLY A 282 -25.99 -22.00 2.18
C GLY A 282 -25.71 -22.23 0.70
N ALA A 283 -25.25 -21.20 -0.02
CA ALA A 283 -25.04 -21.25 -1.47
C ALA A 283 -23.56 -21.51 -1.78
N VAL A 284 -23.17 -22.79 -1.75
CA VAL A 284 -21.80 -23.23 -2.02
C VAL A 284 -21.76 -24.35 -3.05
N ASN A 285 -20.65 -24.42 -3.79
CA ASN A 285 -20.33 -25.57 -4.63
C ASN A 285 -19.03 -26.20 -4.12
N TYR A 286 -19.15 -27.36 -3.45
CA TYR A 286 -18.01 -28.14 -2.95
C TYR A 286 -17.78 -29.38 -3.81
N GLU A 287 -16.56 -29.52 -4.31
CA GLU A 287 -16.10 -30.70 -5.05
C GLU A 287 -14.93 -31.32 -4.29
N GLY A 288 -15.06 -32.56 -3.83
CA GLY A 288 -14.00 -33.28 -3.12
C GLY A 288 -14.52 -34.31 -2.12
N GLU A 289 -13.59 -35.09 -1.54
CA GLU A 289 -13.89 -35.93 -0.38
C GLU A 289 -14.17 -35.08 0.86
N ARG A 290 -14.74 -35.67 1.92
CA ARG A 290 -14.94 -34.97 3.19
C ARG A 290 -13.59 -34.41 3.68
N LEU A 291 -13.57 -33.11 3.96
CA LEU A 291 -12.35 -32.41 4.36
C LEU A 291 -12.64 -31.46 5.52
N GLU A 292 -11.72 -31.41 6.47
CA GLU A 292 -11.77 -30.48 7.59
C GLU A 292 -10.45 -29.72 7.67
N ILE A 293 -10.51 -28.39 7.72
CA ILE A 293 -9.34 -27.54 7.92
C ILE A 293 -9.58 -26.53 9.02
N ALA A 294 -8.51 -26.02 9.62
CA ALA A 294 -8.54 -24.88 10.52
C ALA A 294 -7.59 -23.80 10.01
N PHE A 295 -8.04 -22.54 10.05
CA PHE A 295 -7.24 -21.40 9.59
C PHE A 295 -7.44 -20.17 10.48
N ASN A 296 -6.52 -19.22 10.35
CA ASN A 296 -6.67 -17.91 10.98
C ASN A 296 -7.72 -17.08 10.20
N ALA A 297 -8.78 -16.66 10.89
CA ALA A 297 -9.90 -15.91 10.31
C ALA A 297 -9.46 -14.63 9.60
N MET A 298 -8.50 -13.90 10.20
CA MET A 298 -7.98 -12.64 9.65
C MET A 298 -7.29 -12.88 8.30
N PHE A 299 -6.60 -14.01 8.12
CA PHE A 299 -5.87 -14.29 6.88
C PHE A 299 -6.81 -14.50 5.70
N VAL A 300 -7.83 -15.34 5.88
CA VAL A 300 -8.86 -15.59 4.85
C VAL A 300 -9.67 -14.32 4.60
N THR A 301 -10.04 -13.60 5.66
CA THR A 301 -10.79 -12.33 5.54
C THR A 301 -10.05 -11.30 4.70
N GLN A 302 -8.75 -11.10 4.95
CA GLN A 302 -7.94 -10.15 4.18
C GLN A 302 -7.78 -10.59 2.72
N ALA A 303 -7.56 -11.89 2.47
CA ALA A 303 -7.45 -12.42 1.11
C ALA A 303 -8.74 -12.25 0.30
N VAL A 304 -9.90 -12.64 0.86
CA VAL A 304 -11.20 -12.51 0.20
C VAL A 304 -11.56 -11.05 -0.06
N ARG A 305 -11.31 -10.14 0.90
CA ARG A 305 -11.51 -8.70 0.70
C ARG A 305 -10.62 -8.13 -0.42
N ALA A 306 -9.39 -8.59 -0.51
CA ALA A 306 -8.45 -8.13 -1.54
C ALA A 306 -8.82 -8.60 -2.95
N LEU A 307 -9.53 -9.73 -3.09
CA LEU A 307 -10.03 -10.20 -4.39
C LEU A 307 -11.16 -9.32 -4.93
N GLY A 308 -12.04 -8.81 -4.05
CA GLY A 308 -13.13 -7.91 -4.43
C GLY A 308 -14.16 -8.51 -5.40
N SER A 309 -14.18 -9.85 -5.53
CA SER A 309 -15.11 -10.58 -6.40
C SER A 309 -16.41 -10.94 -5.67
N GLU A 310 -17.48 -11.16 -6.44
CA GLU A 310 -18.78 -11.62 -5.89
C GLU A 310 -18.64 -13.01 -5.27
N ASP A 311 -17.99 -13.94 -5.97
CA ASP A 311 -17.68 -15.29 -5.51
C ASP A 311 -16.16 -15.52 -5.45
N VAL A 312 -15.73 -16.44 -4.58
CA VAL A 312 -14.34 -16.88 -4.42
C VAL A 312 -14.24 -18.40 -4.45
N VAL A 313 -13.10 -18.91 -4.95
CA VAL A 313 -12.83 -20.33 -5.04
C VAL A 313 -11.64 -20.70 -4.17
N LEU A 314 -11.91 -21.44 -3.09
CA LEU A 314 -10.87 -22.02 -2.25
C LEU A 314 -10.48 -23.39 -2.81
N LYS A 315 -9.19 -23.70 -2.92
CA LYS A 315 -8.67 -24.97 -3.42
C LYS A 315 -7.74 -25.63 -2.42
N PHE A 316 -7.96 -26.91 -2.15
CA PHE A 316 -7.35 -27.63 -1.04
C PHE A 316 -6.56 -28.85 -1.52
N ILE A 317 -5.49 -29.18 -0.79
CA ILE A 317 -4.73 -30.43 -0.96
C ILE A 317 -5.10 -31.44 0.13
N GLY A 318 -5.30 -30.98 1.37
CA GLY A 318 -5.62 -31.81 2.52
C GLY A 318 -5.53 -31.02 3.82
N GLU A 319 -5.84 -31.67 4.95
CA GLU A 319 -6.13 -31.02 6.23
C GLU A 319 -5.00 -30.14 6.78
N MET A 320 -3.75 -30.62 6.69
CA MET A 320 -2.56 -29.97 7.25
C MET A 320 -1.64 -29.41 6.16
N LYS A 321 -2.21 -29.01 5.02
CA LYS A 321 -1.49 -28.45 3.87
C LYS A 321 -1.98 -27.04 3.57
N PRO A 322 -1.15 -26.18 2.94
CA PRO A 322 -1.61 -24.90 2.44
C PRO A 322 -2.77 -25.09 1.47
N PHE A 323 -3.72 -24.15 1.51
CA PHE A 323 -4.78 -24.02 0.51
C PHE A 323 -4.64 -22.68 -0.21
N VAL A 324 -5.26 -22.57 -1.38
CA VAL A 324 -5.22 -21.38 -2.23
C VAL A 324 -6.61 -20.77 -2.30
N ILE A 325 -6.67 -19.44 -2.36
CA ILE A 325 -7.88 -18.64 -2.61
C ILE A 325 -7.62 -17.81 -3.87
#